data_AF-A0A924U5U3-F1
#
_entry.id   AF-A0A924U5U3-F1
#
_cell.length_a   1.000
_cell.length_b   1.000
_cell.length_c   1.000
_cell.angle_alpha   90.00
_cell.angle_beta   90.00
_cell.angle_gamma   90.00
#
_symmetry.space_group_name_H-M   'P 1'
#
loop_
_entity.id
_entity.type
_entity.pdbx_description
1 polymer ?
#
loop_
_entity_poly.entity_id
_entity_poly.type
_entity_poly.pdbx_seq_one_letter_code
_entity_poly.pdbx_strand_id
1 'polypeptide(L)'
;PPSGWVGQWPAALLGGLGTPWNTMELGGSVRLVSPAFKLESVQGRWLVDGRADLELVGVSSRMSTLDSLGSYRLGLSGDPANPGIAQLSLLTVDGALRLSGSGTLGPAGVRFRGEASARPGEEAALNNLLNIIGRRNGARSVISIG
;
A
#
# COMPACT_ATOMS: atom_id res chain seq x y z
N PRO A 1 -19.99 -4.46 13.68
CA PRO A 1 -18.77 -4.52 12.83
C PRO A 1 -19.06 -5.25 11.50
N PRO A 2 -18.68 -4.70 10.32
CA PRO A 2 -18.76 -5.48 9.10
C PRO A 2 -17.87 -6.71 9.25
N SER A 3 -18.44 -7.87 8.94
CA SER A 3 -17.78 -9.19 9.02
C SER A 3 -16.42 -9.17 8.31
N GLY A 4 -15.35 -9.54 9.02
CA GLY A 4 -13.99 -9.60 8.47
C GLY A 4 -13.03 -8.52 8.95
N TRP A 5 -13.45 -7.54 9.75
CA TRP A 5 -12.51 -6.59 10.35
C TRP A 5 -11.59 -7.28 11.39
N VAL A 6 -10.27 -7.21 11.19
CA VAL A 6 -9.27 -7.84 12.07
C VAL A 6 -8.71 -6.83 13.08
N GLY A 7 -8.43 -5.60 12.63
CA GLY A 7 -7.84 -4.57 13.50
C GLY A 7 -7.62 -3.23 12.80
N GLN A 8 -7.26 -2.22 13.60
CA GLN A 8 -6.89 -0.89 13.14
C GLN A 8 -5.76 -0.32 13.98
N TRP A 9 -4.80 0.32 13.32
CA TRP A 9 -3.63 0.92 13.95
C TRP A 9 -3.35 2.31 13.36
N PRO A 10 -2.67 3.21 14.09
CA PRO A 10 -2.19 4.47 13.53
C PRO A 10 -1.16 4.23 12.41
N ALA A 11 -1.28 4.95 11.30
CA ALA A 11 -0.30 4.85 10.19
C ALA A 11 1.11 5.28 10.61
N ALA A 12 1.23 6.09 11.66
CA ALA A 12 2.51 6.51 12.24
C ALA A 12 3.40 5.33 12.69
N LEU A 13 2.81 4.17 13.01
CA LEU A 13 3.57 2.96 13.33
C LEU A 13 4.41 2.45 12.15
N LEU A 14 4.03 2.77 10.90
CA LEU A 14 4.81 2.41 9.71
C LEU A 14 6.19 3.07 9.70
N GLY A 15 6.39 4.19 10.41
CA GLY A 15 7.70 4.83 10.56
C GLY A 15 8.75 3.90 11.17
N GLY A 16 8.35 2.92 11.98
CA GLY A 16 9.24 1.92 12.56
C GLY A 16 9.83 0.93 11.54
N LEU A 17 9.33 0.90 10.30
CA LEU A 17 9.84 0.05 9.22
C LEU A 17 11.11 0.62 8.55
N GLY A 18 11.54 1.83 8.94
CA GLY A 18 12.72 2.51 8.38
C GLY A 18 12.41 3.33 7.13
N THR A 19 13.44 3.67 6.35
CA THR A 19 13.32 4.43 5.10
C THR A 19 12.63 3.57 4.04
N PRO A 20 11.65 4.09 3.29
CA PRO A 20 11.22 5.49 3.19
C PRO A 20 10.09 5.90 4.14
N TRP A 21 9.51 4.98 4.90
CA TRP A 21 8.33 5.22 5.76
C TRP A 21 8.61 6.23 6.87
N ASN A 22 9.77 6.13 7.51
CA ASN A 22 10.19 7.08 8.54
C ASN A 22 10.25 8.52 8.01
N THR A 23 10.77 8.68 6.78
CA THR A 23 10.90 10.00 6.15
C THR A 23 9.56 10.59 5.75
N MET A 24 8.58 9.75 5.40
CA MET A 24 7.25 10.22 5.00
C MET A 24 6.40 10.69 6.18
N GLU A 25 6.72 10.27 7.41
CA GLU A 25 5.96 10.61 8.63
C GLU A 25 4.45 10.49 8.41
N LEU A 26 4.01 9.31 8.00
CA LEU A 26 2.62 9.08 7.59
C LEU A 26 1.65 9.21 8.77
N GLY A 27 0.59 9.99 8.57
CA GLY A 27 -0.58 10.05 9.43
C GLY A 27 -1.76 9.23 8.89
N GLY A 28 -2.87 9.23 9.63
CA GLY A 28 -4.07 8.47 9.30
C GLY A 28 -4.14 7.11 10.01
N SER A 29 -4.96 6.20 9.48
CA SER A 29 -5.19 4.87 10.06
C SER A 29 -4.95 3.77 9.05
N VAL A 30 -4.38 2.65 9.51
CA VAL A 30 -4.24 1.41 8.76
C VAL A 30 -5.28 0.44 9.31
N ARG A 31 -6.13 -0.12 8.46
CA ARG A 31 -7.18 -1.07 8.81
C ARG A 31 -6.99 -2.38 8.04
N LEU A 32 -7.00 -3.51 8.74
CA LEU A 32 -6.97 -4.82 8.10
C LEU A 32 -8.38 -5.42 8.06
N VAL A 33 -8.84 -5.72 6.85
CA VAL A 33 -10.12 -6.39 6.56
C VAL A 33 -9.82 -7.69 5.85
N SER A 34 -10.26 -8.81 6.40
CA SER A 34 -9.82 -10.12 5.97
C SER A 34 -10.91 -11.16 6.25
N PRO A 35 -11.96 -11.22 5.41
CA PRO A 35 -12.98 -12.24 5.55
C PRO A 35 -12.38 -13.60 5.17
N ALA A 36 -12.20 -14.46 6.17
CA ALA A 36 -11.74 -15.85 6.01
C ALA A 36 -10.34 -16.05 5.41
N PHE A 37 -9.40 -15.15 5.67
CA PHE A 37 -7.99 -15.36 5.31
C PHE A 37 -7.31 -16.37 6.21
N LYS A 38 -6.58 -17.29 5.59
CA LYS A 38 -5.73 -18.25 6.28
C LYS A 38 -4.30 -18.09 5.79
N LEU A 39 -3.39 -17.98 6.74
CA LEU A 39 -1.97 -18.00 6.50
C LEU A 39 -1.40 -19.25 7.15
N GLU A 40 -0.96 -20.20 6.34
CA GLU A 40 -0.39 -21.45 6.82
C GLU A 40 1.08 -21.53 6.43
N SER A 41 1.94 -22.01 7.33
CA SER A 41 3.33 -22.31 7.00
C SER A 41 3.48 -23.80 6.81
N VAL A 42 3.73 -24.23 5.56
CA VAL A 42 3.90 -25.64 5.21
C VAL A 42 5.31 -25.82 4.67
N GLN A 43 6.12 -26.63 5.36
CA GLN A 43 7.53 -26.89 5.01
C GLN A 43 8.36 -25.60 4.80
N GLY A 44 8.13 -24.58 5.63
CA GLY A 44 8.81 -23.29 5.54
C GLY A 44 8.32 -22.36 4.43
N ARG A 45 7.21 -22.71 3.75
CA ARG A 45 6.55 -21.85 2.75
C ARG A 45 5.25 -21.31 3.32
N TRP A 46 5.05 -20.01 3.20
CA TRP A 46 3.79 -19.37 3.53
C TRP A 46 2.78 -19.61 2.42
N LEU A 47 1.71 -20.33 2.72
CA LEU A 47 0.53 -20.49 1.88
C LEU A 47 -0.50 -19.46 2.31
N VAL A 48 -0.92 -18.64 1.34
CA VAL A 48 -2.01 -17.69 1.51
C VAL A 48 -3.25 -18.31 0.89
N ASP A 49 -4.28 -18.52 1.70
CA ASP A 49 -5.61 -18.91 1.23
C ASP A 49 -6.62 -17.79 1.55
N GLY A 50 -7.48 -17.50 0.57
CA GLY A 50 -8.42 -16.40 0.61
C GLY A 50 -7.84 -15.04 0.23
N ARG A 51 -8.46 -13.98 0.78
CA ARG A 51 -8.14 -12.58 0.48
C ARG A 51 -8.02 -11.73 1.75
N ALA A 52 -7.12 -10.76 1.71
CA ALA A 52 -6.99 -9.72 2.73
C ALA A 52 -6.88 -8.36 2.05
N ASP A 53 -7.54 -7.36 2.62
CA ASP A 53 -7.47 -5.97 2.23
C ASP A 53 -6.87 -5.15 3.38
N LEU A 54 -5.79 -4.44 3.08
CA LEU A 54 -5.23 -3.42 3.94
C LEU A 54 -5.72 -2.05 3.44
N GLU A 55 -6.49 -1.36 4.27
CA GLU A 55 -7.04 -0.05 3.97
C GLU A 55 -6.27 1.02 4.72
N LEU A 56 -5.72 1.96 3.97
CA LEU A 56 -5.08 3.15 4.50
C LEU A 56 -6.11 4.28 4.42
N VAL A 57 -6.59 4.77 5.56
CA VAL A 57 -7.71 5.71 5.67
C VAL A 57 -7.19 7.08 6.10
N GLY A 58 -7.53 8.10 5.31
CA GLY A 58 -7.19 9.50 5.63
C GLY A 58 -5.69 9.71 5.81
N VAL A 59 -4.89 9.17 4.90
CA VAL A 59 -3.43 9.25 4.97
C VAL A 59 -3.01 10.71 4.81
N SER A 60 -2.07 11.14 5.63
CA SER A 60 -1.41 12.43 5.53
C SER A 60 0.11 12.26 5.59
N SER A 61 0.88 13.27 5.20
CA SER A 61 2.34 13.26 5.28
C SER A 61 2.85 14.67 5.49
N ARG A 62 3.90 14.83 6.31
CA ARG A 62 4.59 16.12 6.47
C ARG A 62 5.30 16.61 5.21
N MET A 63 5.43 15.75 4.20
CA MET A 63 6.05 16.09 2.90
C MET A 63 5.09 16.76 1.91
N SER A 64 3.84 16.99 2.31
CA SER A 64 2.82 17.72 1.54
C SER A 64 2.18 18.80 2.41
N THR A 65 1.70 19.87 1.77
CA THR A 65 0.91 20.91 2.42
C THR A 65 -0.57 20.54 2.56
N LEU A 66 -0.98 19.38 2.05
CA LEU A 66 -2.36 18.90 2.13
C LEU A 66 -2.65 18.29 3.49
N ASP A 67 -3.82 18.60 4.04
CA ASP A 67 -4.33 17.98 5.27
C ASP A 67 -4.53 16.46 5.10
N SER A 68 -4.88 16.02 3.89
CA SER A 68 -5.04 14.61 3.54
C SER A 68 -4.56 14.34 2.11
N LEU A 69 -3.74 13.30 1.96
CA LEU A 69 -3.31 12.75 0.68
C LEU A 69 -4.41 11.89 0.05
N GLY A 70 -5.17 11.17 0.86
CA GLY A 70 -6.24 10.27 0.41
C GLY A 70 -6.40 8.99 1.22
N SER A 71 -7.27 8.12 0.71
CA SER A 71 -7.41 6.74 1.20
C SER A 71 -7.10 5.73 0.11
N TYR A 72 -6.52 4.61 0.50
CA TYR A 72 -6.01 3.58 -0.40
C TYR A 72 -6.42 2.20 0.08
N ARG A 73 -6.50 1.27 -0.87
CA ARG A 73 -6.70 -0.15 -0.58
C ARG A 73 -5.61 -0.96 -1.24
N LEU A 74 -4.92 -1.77 -0.43
CA LEU A 74 -3.98 -2.79 -0.86
C LEU A 74 -4.63 -4.16 -0.67
N GLY A 75 -5.00 -4.80 -1.77
CA GLY A 75 -5.51 -6.16 -1.80
C GLY A 75 -4.37 -7.17 -1.89
N LEU A 76 -4.52 -8.27 -1.15
CA LEU A 76 -3.69 -9.46 -1.16
C LEU A 76 -4.59 -10.66 -1.41
N SER A 77 -4.27 -11.50 -2.38
CA SER A 77 -4.99 -12.74 -2.63
C SER A 77 -4.03 -13.88 -2.97
N GLY A 78 -4.22 -15.06 -2.39
CA GLY A 78 -3.47 -16.24 -2.80
C GLY A 78 -3.64 -16.53 -4.30
N ASP A 79 -2.59 -17.02 -4.95
CA ASP A 79 -2.66 -17.52 -6.33
C ASP A 79 -2.98 -19.02 -6.31
N PRO A 80 -4.21 -19.45 -6.69
CA PRO A 80 -4.59 -20.86 -6.66
C PRO A 80 -3.76 -21.73 -7.62
N ALA A 81 -3.21 -21.13 -8.68
CA ALA A 81 -2.36 -21.84 -9.62
C ALA A 81 -0.92 -21.96 -9.14
N ASN A 82 -0.48 -21.09 -8.23
CA ASN A 82 0.88 -21.03 -7.72
C ASN A 82 0.92 -20.97 -6.18
N PRO A 83 0.79 -22.12 -5.49
CA PRO A 83 0.82 -22.17 -4.03
C PRO A 83 2.08 -21.51 -3.45
N GLY A 84 1.88 -20.60 -2.52
CA GLY A 84 2.94 -19.81 -1.88
C GLY A 84 3.32 -18.52 -2.61
N ILE A 85 2.63 -18.22 -3.70
CA ILE A 85 2.62 -16.87 -4.31
C ILE A 85 1.26 -16.23 -4.02
N ALA A 86 1.29 -14.96 -3.64
CA ALA A 86 0.12 -14.14 -3.48
C ALA A 86 0.20 -12.93 -4.41
N GLN A 87 -0.94 -12.53 -4.96
CA GLN A 87 -1.09 -11.36 -5.81
C GLN A 87 -1.40 -10.13 -4.98
N LEU A 88 -0.77 -9.02 -5.34
CA LEU A 88 -0.91 -7.71 -4.72
C LEU A 88 -1.58 -6.76 -5.70
N SER A 89 -2.49 -5.93 -5.21
CA SER A 89 -3.10 -4.84 -5.98
C SER A 89 -3.27 -3.60 -5.12
N LEU A 90 -2.77 -2.46 -5.57
CA LEU A 90 -2.91 -1.16 -4.91
C LEU A 90 -3.81 -0.25 -5.73
N LEU A 91 -4.74 0.44 -5.07
CA LEU A 91 -5.58 1.46 -5.69
C LEU A 91 -5.91 2.61 -4.74
N THR A 92 -6.06 3.80 -5.30
CA THR A 92 -6.68 4.94 -4.62
C THR A 92 -8.19 4.77 -4.54
N VAL A 93 -8.71 4.85 -3.32
CA VAL A 93 -10.14 4.97 -3.04
C VAL A 93 -10.56 6.43 -3.22
N ASP A 94 -9.84 7.36 -2.59
CA ASP A 94 -10.10 8.79 -2.68
C ASP A 94 -8.83 9.61 -2.41
N GLY A 95 -8.89 10.92 -2.66
CA GLY A 95 -7.81 11.86 -2.36
C GLY A 95 -7.00 12.38 -3.55
N ALA A 96 -6.13 13.34 -3.22
CA ALA A 96 -5.31 14.10 -4.16
C ALA A 96 -4.14 13.27 -4.71
N LEU A 97 -3.50 12.44 -3.88
CA LEU A 97 -2.46 11.52 -4.35
C LEU A 97 -3.13 10.28 -4.94
N ARG A 98 -2.85 10.03 -6.22
CA ARG A 98 -3.34 8.90 -7.01
C ARG A 98 -2.26 7.82 -7.06
N LEU A 99 -2.57 6.65 -6.52
CA LEU A 99 -1.72 5.47 -6.48
C LEU A 99 -2.44 4.33 -7.20
N SER A 100 -1.71 3.61 -8.04
CA SER A 100 -2.16 2.35 -8.62
C SER A 100 -0.97 1.41 -8.79
N GLY A 101 -1.22 0.11 -8.75
CA GLY A 101 -0.15 -0.86 -9.01
C GLY A 101 -0.57 -2.30 -8.74
N SER A 102 0.30 -3.20 -9.11
CA SER A 102 0.13 -4.64 -8.90
C SER A 102 1.46 -5.34 -8.73
N GLY A 103 1.44 -6.55 -8.18
CA GLY A 103 2.65 -7.29 -7.90
C GLY A 103 2.40 -8.69 -7.36
N THR A 104 3.48 -9.34 -6.96
CA THR A 104 3.49 -10.64 -6.30
C THR A 104 4.25 -10.57 -4.99
N LEU A 105 3.80 -11.32 -4.00
CA LEU A 105 4.54 -11.66 -2.80
C LEU A 105 4.81 -13.16 -2.84
N GLY A 106 6.05 -13.56 -2.63
CA GLY A 106 6.42 -14.98 -2.56
C GLY A 106 7.70 -15.20 -1.74
N PRO A 107 8.29 -16.40 -1.79
CA PRO A 107 9.47 -16.75 -0.98
C PRO A 107 10.69 -15.87 -1.25
N ALA A 108 10.81 -15.32 -2.47
CA ALA A 108 11.89 -14.42 -2.87
C ALA A 108 11.65 -12.96 -2.44
N GLY A 109 10.56 -12.66 -1.71
CA GLY A 109 10.18 -11.32 -1.30
C GLY A 109 9.03 -10.73 -2.12
N VAL A 110 8.94 -9.41 -2.11
CA VAL A 110 7.89 -8.63 -2.78
C VAL A 110 8.41 -8.14 -4.13
N ARG A 111 7.67 -8.42 -5.20
CA ARG A 111 7.82 -7.75 -6.50
C ARG A 111 6.60 -6.91 -6.78
N PHE A 112 6.75 -5.60 -6.83
CA PHE A 112 5.63 -4.69 -7.02
C PHE A 112 5.98 -3.63 -8.04
N ARG A 113 5.03 -3.33 -8.93
CA ARG A 113 5.11 -2.20 -9.84
C ARG A 113 3.86 -1.35 -9.74
N GLY A 114 4.05 -0.05 -9.63
CA GLY A 114 2.95 0.90 -9.56
C GLY A 114 3.34 2.27 -10.08
N GLU A 115 2.35 3.14 -10.09
CA GLU A 115 2.50 4.56 -10.39
C GLU A 115 1.86 5.40 -9.29
N ALA A 116 2.50 6.53 -9.03
CA ALA A 116 1.98 7.61 -8.20
C ALA A 116 1.85 8.87 -9.05
N SER A 117 0.78 9.62 -8.87
CA SER A 117 0.56 10.90 -9.52
C SER A 117 -0.30 11.81 -8.65
N ALA A 118 -0.29 13.10 -8.94
CA ALA A 118 -1.22 14.04 -8.34
C ALA A 118 -2.52 14.09 -9.15
N ARG A 119 -3.63 14.37 -8.47
CA ARG A 119 -4.85 14.86 -9.11
C ARG A 119 -4.57 16.24 -9.74
N PRO A 120 -5.21 16.58 -10.87
CA PRO A 120 -5.08 17.90 -11.46
C PRO A 120 -5.35 19.03 -10.46
N GLY A 121 -4.44 19.99 -10.36
CA GLY A 121 -4.49 21.13 -9.43
C GLY A 121 -3.69 20.95 -8.15
N GLU A 122 -3.26 19.71 -7.82
CA GLU A 122 -2.56 19.37 -6.58
C GLU A 122 -1.08 19.02 -6.80
N GLU A 123 -0.55 19.23 -8.01
CA GLU A 123 0.81 18.85 -8.39
C GLU A 123 1.86 19.53 -7.52
N ALA A 124 1.70 20.82 -7.24
CA ALA A 124 2.64 21.60 -6.45
C ALA A 124 2.74 21.09 -5.01
N ALA A 125 1.59 20.77 -4.40
CA ALA A 125 1.52 20.27 -3.02
C ALA A 125 2.08 18.84 -2.88
N LEU A 126 2.12 18.07 -3.97
CA LEU A 126 2.56 16.67 -3.98
C LEU A 126 3.94 16.44 -4.59
N ASN A 127 4.58 17.46 -5.17
CA ASN A 127 5.82 17.31 -5.92
C ASN A 127 6.95 16.68 -5.08
N ASN A 128 7.14 17.15 -3.84
CA ASN A 128 8.16 16.62 -2.94
C ASN A 128 7.91 15.14 -2.60
N LEU A 129 6.67 14.80 -2.24
CA LEU A 129 6.29 13.44 -1.92
C LEU A 129 6.47 12.50 -3.13
N LEU A 130 6.07 12.92 -4.32
CA LEU A 130 6.24 12.16 -5.56
C LEU A 130 7.72 11.87 -5.88
N ASN A 131 8.65 12.72 -5.47
CA ASN A 131 10.09 12.48 -5.63
C ASN A 131 10.62 11.39 -4.69
N ILE A 132 9.99 11.18 -3.53
CA ILE A 132 10.41 10.18 -2.53
C ILE A 132 9.77 8.81 -2.79
N ILE A 133 8.50 8.78 -3.24
CA ILE A 133 7.76 7.52 -3.44
C ILE A 133 8.37 6.66 -4.56
N GLY A 134 8.92 7.27 -5.61
CA GLY A 134 9.42 6.52 -6.75
C GLY A 134 10.20 7.38 -7.75
N ARG A 135 10.65 6.75 -8.83
CA ARG A 135 11.42 7.45 -9.87
C ARG A 135 10.50 8.31 -10.72
N ARG A 136 10.81 9.60 -10.85
CA ARG A 136 10.02 10.53 -11.66
C ARG A 136 10.00 10.15 -13.14
N ASN A 137 8.82 10.22 -13.74
CA ASN A 137 8.56 10.12 -15.17
C ASN A 137 7.53 11.19 -15.54
N GLY A 138 8.01 12.39 -15.86
CA GLY A 138 7.17 13.57 -16.07
C GLY A 138 6.36 13.91 -14.82
N ALA A 139 5.04 14.00 -14.96
CA ALA A 139 4.11 14.29 -13.85
C ALA A 139 3.89 13.09 -12.91
N ARG A 140 4.26 11.87 -13.33
CA ARG A 140 4.07 10.63 -12.56
C ARG A 140 5.37 10.18 -11.90
N SER A 141 5.26 9.31 -10.92
CA SER A 141 6.38 8.62 -10.28
C SER A 141 6.16 7.12 -10.37
N VAL A 142 7.15 6.41 -10.89
CA VAL A 142 7.11 4.95 -11.03
C VAL A 142 7.65 4.31 -9.77
N ILE A 143 6.87 3.42 -9.19
CA ILE A 143 7.21 2.62 -8.02
C ILE A 143 7.64 1.25 -8.51
N SER A 144 8.82 0.80 -8.10
CA SER A 144 9.31 -0.55 -8.38
C SER A 144 9.98 -1.11 -7.15
N ILE A 145 9.49 -2.24 -6.67
CA ILE A 145 10.04 -3.01 -5.56
C ILE A 145 10.35 -4.41 -6.12
N GLY A 146 11.51 -4.98 -5.81
CA GLY A 146 11.89 -6.31 -6.30
C GLY A 146 13.04 -6.93 -5.55
#